data_AF-A0A0N0VEJ1-F1
#
_entry.id   AF-A0A0N0VEJ1-F1
#
_cell.length_a   1.000
_cell.length_b   1.000
_cell.length_c   1.000
_cell.angle_alpha   90.00
_cell.angle_beta   90.00
_cell.angle_gamma   90.00
#
_symmetry.space_group_name_H-M   'P 1'
#
loop_
_entity.id
_entity.type
_entity.pdbx_description
1 polymer ?
#
loop_
_entity_poly.entity_id
_entity_poly.type
_entity_poly.pdbx_seq_one_letter_code
_entity_poly.pdbx_strand_id
1 'polypeptide(L)'
;MAVNTATQKSEGNVSHPSRLQLIYASHQQLEDELDTLRAYVSAAKKHHPTADSEEGGFSPWTGVQDAAMKCIGKAVHCLRLFNPGRKVTHFKGMTTLTKLYGSEATPQNRVVAFLASVQESFGDELPLEIVLSGGRCLQRLDPAAADNYLVERINDLLAPPQLTCSADDKEGMAFIGRYRDCLLLSRSSPAYRVHLRALLLLQIEAAAQAEQETHKLTVFDAERLEDALSSATCEELTKYEKVCWREAARLRELKAAPALPASSGVAAGEKNASSSPSPTAGTTMTHTSQSPGAVESRRGAAAVTSHFAGLSDWRWHAIRISILILLAVLVRFASGPLARALKSALQVTHTAQTRRRTLTL
;
A
#
# COMPACT_ATOMS: atom_id res chain seq x y z
N MET A 1 28.03 58.86 -11.89
CA MET A 1 26.80 58.87 -11.06
C MET A 1 25.89 57.77 -11.57
N ALA A 2 25.33 56.99 -10.66
CA ALA A 2 24.96 55.59 -10.84
C ALA A 2 23.85 55.32 -11.88
N VAL A 3 24.11 54.33 -12.73
CA VAL A 3 23.14 53.59 -13.55
C VAL A 3 22.60 52.45 -12.68
N ASN A 4 21.32 52.48 -12.34
CA ASN A 4 20.65 51.37 -11.66
C ASN A 4 20.00 50.45 -12.72
N THR A 5 20.73 49.39 -13.08
CA THR A 5 20.20 48.20 -13.71
C THR A 5 19.43 47.36 -12.69
N ALA A 6 18.11 47.37 -12.78
CA ALA A 6 17.26 46.37 -12.13
C ALA A 6 17.02 45.21 -13.10
N THR A 7 17.92 44.23 -13.08
CA THR A 7 17.71 42.90 -13.65
C THR A 7 16.59 42.20 -12.87
N GLN A 8 15.40 42.15 -13.47
CA GLN A 8 14.30 41.33 -12.99
C GLN A 8 14.61 39.86 -13.33
N LYS A 9 15.12 39.16 -12.32
CA LYS A 9 15.39 37.72 -12.37
C LYS A 9 14.04 37.00 -12.40
N SER A 10 13.67 36.49 -13.58
CA SER A 10 12.56 35.55 -13.74
C SER A 10 12.89 34.30 -12.93
N GLU A 11 12.33 34.21 -11.73
CA GLU A 11 12.27 32.97 -10.98
C GLU A 11 11.34 32.02 -11.73
N GLY A 12 11.94 30.95 -12.27
CA GLY A 12 11.21 29.89 -12.94
C GLY A 12 10.24 29.25 -11.97
N ASN A 13 8.95 29.47 -12.19
CA ASN A 13 7.88 28.65 -11.63
C ASN A 13 8.12 27.21 -12.10
N VAL A 14 8.68 26.37 -11.23
CA VAL A 14 8.69 24.93 -11.42
C VAL A 14 7.23 24.49 -11.33
N SER A 15 6.54 24.49 -12.48
CA SER A 15 5.19 23.97 -12.63
C SER A 15 5.23 22.50 -12.22
N HIS A 16 4.72 22.20 -11.02
CA HIS A 16 4.54 20.82 -10.60
C HIS A 16 3.69 20.09 -11.66
N PRO A 17 4.11 18.89 -12.10
CA PRO A 17 3.37 18.15 -13.11
C PRO A 17 1.95 17.90 -12.61
N SER A 18 0.97 18.09 -13.49
CA SER A 18 -0.42 17.79 -13.15
C SER A 18 -0.54 16.32 -12.75
N ARG A 19 -1.48 15.98 -11.85
CA ARG A 19 -1.70 14.58 -11.45
C ARG A 19 -1.93 13.65 -12.63
N LEU A 20 -2.54 14.15 -13.70
CA LEU A 20 -2.75 13.37 -14.92
C LEU A 20 -1.43 13.07 -15.64
N GLN A 21 -0.54 14.05 -15.77
CA GLN A 21 0.80 13.84 -16.32
C GLN A 21 1.60 12.83 -15.50
N LEU A 22 1.50 12.89 -14.17
CA LEU A 22 2.12 11.89 -13.29
C LEU A 22 1.59 10.48 -13.55
N ILE A 23 0.27 10.32 -13.72
CA ILE A 23 -0.33 9.01 -14.05
C ILE A 23 0.24 8.49 -15.38
N TYR A 24 0.22 9.31 -16.44
CA TYR A 24 0.78 8.89 -17.74
C TYR A 24 2.26 8.52 -17.65
N ALA A 25 3.08 9.35 -16.99
CA ALA A 25 4.51 9.10 -16.85
C ALA A 25 4.79 7.81 -16.05
N SER A 26 4.05 7.58 -14.97
CA SER A 26 4.24 6.39 -14.13
C SER A 26 3.85 5.10 -14.85
N HIS A 27 2.76 5.13 -15.63
CA HIS A 27 2.37 3.98 -16.45
C HIS A 27 3.34 3.73 -17.59
N GLN A 28 3.81 4.77 -18.28
CA GLN A 28 4.82 4.59 -19.33
C GLN A 28 6.09 3.95 -18.76
N GLN A 29 6.60 4.48 -17.63
CA GLN A 29 7.77 3.92 -16.96
C GLN A 29 7.55 2.46 -16.51
N LEU A 30 6.34 2.08 -16.14
CA LEU A 30 6.04 0.69 -15.80
C LEU A 30 6.11 -0.20 -17.05
N GLU A 31 5.49 0.19 -18.17
CA GLU A 31 5.54 -0.59 -19.42
C GLU A 31 6.97 -0.77 -19.91
N ASP A 32 7.77 0.30 -19.93
CA ASP A 32 9.17 0.26 -20.37
C ASP A 32 10.02 -0.70 -19.51
N GLU A 33 9.81 -0.71 -18.20
CA GLU A 33 10.51 -1.60 -17.27
C GLU A 33 10.00 -3.05 -17.38
N LEU A 34 8.71 -3.26 -17.63
CA LEU A 34 8.15 -4.61 -17.87
C LEU A 34 8.70 -5.20 -19.18
N ASP A 35 8.84 -4.40 -20.23
CA ASP A 35 9.49 -4.81 -21.48
C ASP A 35 10.96 -5.18 -21.23
N THR A 36 11.67 -4.38 -20.42
CA THR A 36 13.05 -4.65 -20.01
C THR A 36 13.17 -5.94 -19.21
N LEU A 37 12.26 -6.18 -18.26
CA LEU A 37 12.20 -7.42 -17.50
C LEU A 37 11.97 -8.62 -18.42
N ARG A 38 11.02 -8.54 -19.35
CA ARG A 38 10.75 -9.61 -20.32
C ARG A 38 11.98 -9.93 -21.18
N ALA A 39 12.76 -8.92 -21.57
CA ALA A 39 14.02 -9.11 -22.28
C ALA A 39 15.07 -9.85 -21.42
N TYR A 40 15.27 -9.45 -20.16
CA TYR A 40 16.21 -10.13 -19.26
C TYR A 40 15.77 -11.55 -18.90
N VAL A 41 14.47 -11.78 -18.67
CA VAL A 41 13.92 -13.12 -18.44
C VAL A 41 14.15 -14.02 -19.66
N SER A 42 13.95 -13.49 -20.87
CA SER A 42 14.22 -14.23 -22.11
C SER A 42 15.71 -14.56 -22.27
N ALA A 43 16.60 -13.61 -21.96
CA ALA A 43 18.04 -13.84 -21.94
C ALA A 43 18.45 -14.87 -20.87
N ALA A 44 17.88 -14.78 -19.68
CA ALA A 44 18.12 -15.72 -18.58
C ALA A 44 17.67 -17.14 -18.96
N LYS A 45 16.51 -17.30 -19.61
CA LYS A 45 16.04 -18.59 -20.14
C LYS A 45 17.02 -19.17 -21.16
N LYS A 46 17.51 -18.34 -22.08
CA LYS A 46 18.44 -18.76 -23.14
C LYS A 46 19.82 -19.15 -22.61
N HIS A 47 20.30 -18.46 -21.57
CA HIS A 47 21.66 -18.61 -21.06
C HIS A 47 21.75 -19.29 -19.67
N HIS A 48 20.63 -19.77 -19.13
CA HIS A 48 20.55 -20.41 -17.80
C HIS A 48 21.66 -21.44 -17.51
N PRO A 49 22.05 -22.33 -18.46
CA PRO A 49 23.06 -23.35 -18.20
C PRO A 49 24.50 -22.82 -18.07
N THR A 50 24.77 -21.61 -18.60
CA THR A 50 26.13 -21.05 -18.73
C THR A 50 26.29 -19.67 -18.04
N ALA A 51 25.21 -19.16 -17.43
CA ALA A 51 25.11 -17.78 -16.94
C ALA A 51 25.99 -17.47 -15.71
N ASP A 52 26.56 -18.48 -15.06
CA ASP A 52 27.37 -18.33 -13.84
C ASP A 52 28.87 -18.44 -14.10
N SER A 53 29.33 -18.38 -15.36
CA SER A 53 30.76 -18.45 -15.67
C SER A 53 31.51 -17.30 -14.98
N GLU A 54 32.39 -17.67 -14.05
CA GLU A 54 33.05 -16.85 -13.02
C GLU A 54 34.01 -15.75 -13.55
N GLU A 55 34.10 -15.56 -14.87
CA GLU A 55 35.05 -14.64 -15.50
C GLU A 55 34.39 -13.32 -15.92
N GLY A 56 33.99 -12.50 -14.94
CA GLY A 56 33.68 -11.06 -15.15
C GLY A 56 32.58 -10.74 -16.17
N GLY A 57 31.80 -11.73 -16.58
CA GLY A 57 30.75 -11.62 -17.59
C GLY A 57 29.44 -11.05 -17.04
N PHE A 58 28.65 -10.46 -17.94
CA PHE A 58 27.28 -10.01 -17.65
C PHE A 58 26.42 -11.18 -17.16
N SER A 59 25.93 -11.13 -15.91
CA SER A 59 24.95 -12.11 -15.41
C SER A 59 23.52 -11.67 -15.75
N PRO A 60 22.78 -12.45 -16.56
CA PRO A 60 21.39 -12.14 -16.88
C PRO A 60 20.49 -12.13 -15.63
N TRP A 61 20.85 -12.88 -14.58
CA TRP A 61 20.09 -12.98 -13.35
C TRP A 61 20.14 -11.72 -12.48
N THR A 62 21.29 -11.02 -12.46
CA THR A 62 21.37 -9.69 -11.84
C THR A 62 20.48 -8.71 -12.59
N GLY A 63 20.47 -8.77 -13.94
CA GLY A 63 19.56 -7.97 -14.77
C GLY A 63 18.08 -8.25 -14.49
N VAL A 64 17.69 -9.52 -14.35
CA VAL A 64 16.33 -9.92 -13.94
C VAL A 64 15.97 -9.33 -12.58
N GLN A 65 16.84 -9.49 -11.58
CA GLN A 65 16.59 -8.99 -10.22
C GLN A 65 16.42 -7.46 -10.19
N ASP A 66 17.34 -6.72 -10.82
CA ASP A 66 17.29 -5.26 -10.86
C ASP A 66 16.04 -4.74 -11.59
N ALA A 67 15.72 -5.33 -12.74
CA ALA A 67 14.52 -4.98 -13.51
C ALA A 67 13.25 -5.30 -12.73
N ALA A 68 13.19 -6.45 -12.05
CA ALA A 68 12.06 -6.83 -11.20
C ALA A 68 11.85 -5.82 -10.06
N MET A 69 12.90 -5.43 -9.35
CA MET A 69 12.81 -4.44 -8.26
C MET A 69 12.31 -3.07 -8.75
N LYS A 70 12.74 -2.64 -9.94
CA LYS A 70 12.21 -1.42 -10.58
C LYS A 70 10.74 -1.56 -10.93
N CYS A 71 10.35 -2.66 -11.58
CA CYS A 71 8.96 -2.96 -11.93
C CYS A 71 8.06 -2.93 -10.69
N ILE A 72 8.49 -3.56 -9.59
CA ILE A 72 7.78 -3.54 -8.30
C ILE A 72 7.55 -2.10 -7.84
N GLY A 73 8.61 -1.28 -7.82
CA GLY A 73 8.52 0.13 -7.43
C GLY A 73 7.54 0.93 -8.29
N LYS A 74 7.55 0.73 -9.62
CA LYS A 74 6.65 1.41 -10.56
C LYS A 74 5.21 0.93 -10.46
N ALA A 75 4.98 -0.38 -10.32
CA ALA A 75 3.65 -0.95 -10.16
C ALA A 75 2.97 -0.47 -8.86
N VAL A 76 3.70 -0.51 -7.74
CA VAL A 76 3.25 0.04 -6.46
C VAL A 76 2.96 1.53 -6.58
N HIS A 77 3.78 2.28 -7.31
CA HIS A 77 3.54 3.70 -7.53
C HIS A 77 2.26 3.96 -8.35
N CYS A 78 1.98 3.17 -9.39
CA CYS A 78 0.72 3.25 -10.15
C CYS A 78 -0.50 3.00 -9.25
N LEU A 79 -0.45 1.96 -8.41
CA LEU A 79 -1.52 1.66 -7.43
C LEU A 79 -1.72 2.79 -6.41
N ARG A 80 -0.66 3.50 -6.02
CA ARG A 80 -0.76 4.68 -5.13
C ARG A 80 -1.40 5.88 -5.82
N LEU A 81 -1.17 6.06 -7.12
CA LEU A 81 -1.77 7.15 -7.90
C LEU A 81 -3.23 6.86 -8.29
N PHE A 82 -3.64 5.60 -8.23
CA PHE A 82 -5.00 5.16 -8.55
C PHE A 82 -6.05 6.00 -7.84
N ASN A 83 -7.08 6.39 -8.60
CA ASN A 83 -8.24 7.10 -8.08
C ASN A 83 -9.49 6.45 -8.67
N PRO A 84 -10.40 5.92 -7.84
CA PRO A 84 -11.56 5.17 -8.32
C PRO A 84 -12.52 6.02 -9.15
N GLY A 85 -12.64 7.32 -8.85
CA GLY A 85 -13.50 8.25 -9.59
C GLY A 85 -12.90 8.75 -10.90
N ARG A 86 -11.60 8.50 -11.16
CA ARG A 86 -10.95 8.94 -12.38
C ARG A 86 -11.12 7.90 -13.48
N LYS A 87 -11.51 8.39 -14.66
CA LYS A 87 -11.51 7.64 -15.91
C LYS A 87 -10.59 8.36 -16.89
N VAL A 88 -9.82 7.59 -17.63
CA VAL A 88 -8.97 8.10 -18.72
C VAL A 88 -9.58 7.59 -20.02
N THR A 89 -9.65 8.44 -21.04
CA THR A 89 -10.20 8.07 -22.36
C THR A 89 -9.11 7.86 -23.41
N HIS A 90 -7.94 8.48 -23.22
CA HIS A 90 -6.81 8.40 -24.15
C HIS A 90 -5.69 7.58 -23.55
N PHE A 91 -5.57 6.31 -23.91
CA PHE A 91 -4.63 5.41 -23.25
C PHE A 91 -3.22 5.40 -23.85
N LYS A 92 -3.01 6.05 -25.01
CA LYS A 92 -1.72 6.07 -25.74
C LYS A 92 -1.11 4.68 -25.98
N GLY A 93 -1.94 3.64 -26.11
CA GLY A 93 -1.48 2.26 -26.29
C GLY A 93 -0.96 1.57 -25.03
N MET A 94 -1.00 2.21 -23.85
CA MET A 94 -0.53 1.59 -22.61
C MET A 94 -1.58 0.64 -22.02
N THR A 95 -1.22 -0.63 -21.93
CA THR A 95 -2.09 -1.71 -21.44
C THR A 95 -2.41 -1.52 -19.96
N THR A 96 -1.40 -1.28 -19.13
CA THR A 96 -1.53 -1.08 -17.68
C THR A 96 -2.44 0.11 -17.34
N LEU A 97 -2.33 1.21 -18.09
CA LEU A 97 -3.19 2.39 -17.92
C LEU A 97 -4.64 2.06 -18.29
N THR A 98 -4.83 1.32 -19.38
CA THR A 98 -6.14 0.88 -19.86
C THR A 98 -6.83 -0.01 -18.82
N LYS A 99 -6.11 -0.98 -18.26
CA LYS A 99 -6.64 -1.88 -17.21
C LYS A 99 -7.03 -1.11 -15.95
N LEU A 100 -6.20 -0.17 -15.50
CA LEU A 100 -6.41 0.52 -14.23
C LEU A 100 -7.41 1.69 -14.32
N TYR A 101 -7.46 2.42 -15.43
CA TYR A 101 -8.29 3.63 -15.58
C TYR A 101 -9.38 3.54 -16.67
N GLY A 102 -9.55 2.36 -17.28
CA GLY A 102 -10.64 2.07 -18.21
C GLY A 102 -12.01 2.37 -17.61
N SER A 103 -13.01 2.57 -18.46
CA SER A 103 -14.37 2.94 -18.05
C SER A 103 -15.31 1.76 -17.85
N GLU A 104 -14.93 0.58 -18.34
CA GLU A 104 -15.81 -0.59 -18.54
C GLU A 104 -16.01 -1.44 -17.28
N ALA A 105 -15.17 -1.26 -16.26
CA ALA A 105 -15.18 -2.08 -15.05
C ALA A 105 -15.29 -1.25 -13.78
N THR A 106 -15.77 -1.88 -12.70
CA THR A 106 -15.79 -1.30 -11.36
C THR A 106 -14.36 -1.01 -10.87
N PRO A 107 -14.15 -0.06 -9.96
CA PRO A 107 -12.81 0.26 -9.46
C PRO A 107 -12.03 -0.96 -8.94
N GLN A 108 -12.69 -1.88 -8.24
CA GLN A 108 -12.07 -3.11 -7.75
C GLN A 108 -11.65 -4.04 -8.91
N ASN A 109 -12.51 -4.23 -9.91
CA ASN A 109 -12.21 -5.08 -11.06
C ASN A 109 -11.07 -4.50 -11.91
N ARG A 110 -10.93 -3.17 -11.97
CA ARG A 110 -9.79 -2.50 -12.64
C ARG A 110 -8.47 -2.75 -11.93
N VAL A 111 -8.47 -2.75 -10.59
CA VAL A 111 -7.29 -3.10 -9.80
C VAL A 111 -6.92 -4.57 -10.04
N VAL A 112 -7.88 -5.49 -9.96
CA VAL A 112 -7.65 -6.92 -10.23
C VAL A 112 -7.10 -7.13 -11.65
N ALA A 113 -7.71 -6.50 -12.65
CA ALA A 113 -7.27 -6.60 -14.04
C ALA A 113 -5.87 -6.02 -14.27
N PHE A 114 -5.52 -4.94 -13.57
CA PHE A 114 -4.16 -4.39 -13.57
C PHE A 114 -3.17 -5.37 -12.94
N LEU A 115 -3.49 -5.94 -11.77
CA LEU A 115 -2.62 -6.90 -11.08
C LEU A 115 -2.38 -8.15 -11.93
N ALA A 116 -3.42 -8.69 -12.58
CA ALA A 116 -3.32 -9.81 -13.50
C ALA A 116 -2.43 -9.49 -14.71
N SER A 117 -2.57 -8.29 -15.30
CA SER A 117 -1.73 -7.86 -16.42
C SER A 117 -0.26 -7.70 -16.04
N VAL A 118 0.02 -7.23 -14.82
CA VAL A 118 1.39 -7.16 -14.29
C VAL A 118 1.92 -8.56 -14.03
N GLN A 119 1.12 -9.44 -13.40
CA GLN A 119 1.49 -10.83 -13.13
C GLN A 119 1.89 -11.60 -14.40
N GLU A 120 1.13 -11.44 -15.49
CA GLU A 120 1.46 -12.05 -16.80
C GLU A 120 2.87 -11.65 -17.28
N SER A 121 3.25 -10.38 -17.07
CA SER A 121 4.59 -9.89 -17.44
C SER A 121 5.70 -10.47 -16.56
N PHE A 122 5.38 -10.95 -15.37
CA PHE A 122 6.31 -11.66 -14.49
C PHE A 122 6.25 -13.20 -14.68
N GLY A 123 5.57 -13.71 -15.71
CA GLY A 123 5.48 -15.15 -15.95
C GLY A 123 4.66 -15.87 -14.88
N ASP A 124 3.50 -15.32 -14.57
CA ASP A 124 2.52 -15.83 -13.59
C ASP A 124 2.93 -15.73 -12.12
N GLU A 125 4.13 -15.23 -11.82
CA GLU A 125 4.59 -14.97 -10.45
C GLU A 125 4.41 -13.50 -10.08
N LEU A 126 3.55 -13.17 -9.11
CA LEU A 126 3.37 -11.78 -8.70
C LEU A 126 4.21 -11.47 -7.44
N PRO A 127 5.17 -10.51 -7.49
CA PRO A 127 5.94 -10.13 -6.30
C PRO A 127 5.07 -9.70 -5.12
N LEU A 128 5.47 -10.09 -3.90
CA LEU A 128 4.66 -9.93 -2.70
C LEU A 128 4.37 -8.46 -2.35
N GLU A 129 5.28 -7.55 -2.67
CA GLU A 129 5.06 -6.11 -2.50
C GLU A 129 3.92 -5.58 -3.37
N ILE A 130 3.81 -6.11 -4.60
CA ILE A 130 2.72 -5.78 -5.52
C ILE A 130 1.41 -6.39 -5.01
N VAL A 131 1.43 -7.65 -4.56
CA VAL A 131 0.28 -8.31 -3.93
C VAL A 131 -0.23 -7.50 -2.74
N LEU A 132 0.67 -7.08 -1.85
CA LEU A 132 0.34 -6.31 -0.65
C LEU A 132 -0.23 -4.92 -1.00
N SER A 133 0.40 -4.21 -1.95
CA SER A 133 -0.09 -2.91 -2.41
C SER A 133 -1.44 -3.02 -3.12
N GLY A 134 -1.64 -4.09 -3.89
CA GLY A 134 -2.91 -4.43 -4.55
C GLY A 134 -4.01 -4.70 -3.54
N GLY A 135 -3.75 -5.57 -2.56
CA GLY A 135 -4.67 -5.88 -1.47
C GLY A 135 -5.07 -4.64 -0.67
N ARG A 136 -4.14 -3.75 -0.34
CA ARG A 136 -4.45 -2.46 0.33
C ARG A 136 -5.28 -1.53 -0.55
N CYS A 137 -5.06 -1.57 -1.86
CA CYS A 137 -5.88 -0.82 -2.79
C CYS A 137 -7.30 -1.36 -2.82
N LEU A 138 -7.47 -2.68 -2.89
CA LEU A 138 -8.76 -3.35 -2.84
C LEU A 138 -9.47 -3.10 -1.51
N GLN A 139 -8.79 -3.23 -0.36
CA GLN A 139 -9.40 -3.09 0.97
C GLN A 139 -10.05 -1.71 1.15
N ARG A 140 -9.44 -0.66 0.59
CA ARG A 140 -10.00 0.70 0.60
C ARG A 140 -11.24 0.88 -0.28
N LEU A 141 -11.41 0.03 -1.29
CA LEU A 141 -12.53 0.07 -2.22
C LEU A 141 -13.66 -0.83 -1.75
N ASP A 142 -13.30 -2.06 -1.39
CA ASP A 142 -14.16 -3.16 -1.01
C ASP A 142 -13.34 -4.17 -0.19
N PRO A 143 -13.52 -4.21 1.15
CA PRO A 143 -12.85 -5.18 2.02
C PRO A 143 -13.13 -6.63 1.63
N ALA A 144 -14.31 -6.96 1.11
CA ALA A 144 -14.65 -8.33 0.73
C ALA A 144 -13.87 -8.79 -0.51
N ALA A 145 -13.72 -7.90 -1.50
CA ALA A 145 -12.89 -8.17 -2.68
C ALA A 145 -11.41 -8.32 -2.31
N ALA A 146 -10.93 -7.54 -1.34
CA ALA A 146 -9.56 -7.64 -0.84
C ALA A 146 -9.30 -8.97 -0.14
N ASP A 147 -10.23 -9.40 0.72
CA ASP A 147 -10.14 -10.66 1.44
C ASP A 147 -10.08 -11.86 0.47
N ASN A 148 -11.05 -11.96 -0.45
CA ASN A 148 -11.07 -13.02 -1.47
C ASN A 148 -9.76 -13.07 -2.28
N TYR A 149 -9.27 -11.92 -2.73
CA TYR A 149 -8.01 -11.81 -3.45
C TYR A 149 -6.81 -12.27 -2.61
N LEU A 150 -6.75 -11.88 -1.34
CA LEU A 150 -5.63 -12.25 -0.47
C LEU A 150 -5.65 -13.72 -0.07
N VAL A 151 -6.82 -14.29 0.18
CA VAL A 151 -6.97 -15.72 0.48
C VAL A 151 -6.47 -16.57 -0.69
N GLU A 152 -6.88 -16.26 -1.92
CA GLU A 152 -6.39 -16.93 -3.13
C GLU A 152 -4.86 -16.85 -3.21
N ARG A 153 -4.30 -15.64 -3.09
CA ARG A 153 -2.84 -15.44 -3.18
C ARG A 153 -2.05 -16.10 -2.07
N ILE A 154 -2.52 -16.06 -0.83
CA ILE A 154 -1.83 -16.72 0.28
C ILE A 154 -1.88 -18.23 0.09
N ASN A 155 -2.99 -18.79 -0.36
CA ASN A 155 -3.08 -20.21 -0.69
C ASN A 155 -2.11 -20.62 -1.80
N ASP A 156 -1.98 -19.81 -2.86
CA ASP A 156 -0.99 -20.05 -3.92
C ASP A 156 0.45 -20.04 -3.39
N LEU A 157 0.77 -19.14 -2.46
CA LEU A 157 2.10 -19.05 -1.84
C LEU A 157 2.40 -20.22 -0.89
N LEU A 158 1.38 -20.66 -0.15
CA LEU A 158 1.46 -21.79 0.77
C LEU A 158 1.35 -23.13 0.04
N ALA A 159 0.85 -23.17 -1.20
CA ALA A 159 0.83 -24.38 -2.01
C ALA A 159 2.26 -24.95 -2.14
N PRO A 160 2.40 -26.29 -2.15
CA PRO A 160 3.66 -26.87 -2.57
C PRO A 160 3.97 -26.35 -3.98
N PRO A 161 5.25 -26.19 -4.35
CA PRO A 161 5.62 -25.84 -5.71
C PRO A 161 4.90 -26.80 -6.66
N GLN A 162 3.93 -26.30 -7.43
CA GLN A 162 3.21 -27.14 -8.37
C GLN A 162 4.19 -27.51 -9.47
N LEU A 163 4.80 -28.68 -9.36
CA LEU A 163 5.60 -29.31 -10.40
C LEU A 163 4.65 -29.76 -11.52
N THR A 164 4.13 -28.82 -12.30
CA THR A 164 3.45 -29.13 -13.56
C THR A 164 4.42 -29.50 -14.68
N CYS A 165 5.72 -29.45 -14.39
CA CYS A 165 6.78 -29.95 -15.24
C CYS A 165 6.85 -31.48 -15.12
N SER A 166 6.78 -32.17 -16.26
CA SER A 166 7.03 -33.63 -16.31
C SER A 166 8.34 -33.96 -15.59
N ALA A 167 8.48 -35.18 -15.05
CA ALA A 167 9.68 -35.60 -14.32
C ALA A 167 11.02 -35.45 -15.10
N ASP A 168 10.94 -35.19 -16.41
CA ASP A 168 12.08 -34.92 -17.30
C ASP A 168 12.49 -33.43 -17.41
N ASP A 169 11.68 -32.46 -16.97
CA ASP A 169 12.00 -31.03 -17.12
C ASP A 169 12.69 -30.43 -15.87
N LYS A 170 13.85 -31.02 -15.55
CA LYS A 170 14.70 -30.58 -14.44
C LYS A 170 15.26 -29.16 -14.65
N GLU A 171 15.51 -28.79 -15.91
CA GLU A 171 16.01 -27.46 -16.27
C GLU A 171 14.94 -26.37 -16.08
N GLY A 172 13.69 -26.63 -16.48
CA GLY A 172 12.56 -25.73 -16.21
C GLY A 172 12.35 -25.50 -14.72
N MET A 173 12.46 -26.55 -13.91
CA MET A 173 12.35 -26.45 -12.45
C MET A 173 13.49 -25.63 -11.82
N ALA A 174 14.72 -25.80 -12.29
CA ALA A 174 15.87 -25.00 -11.83
C ALA A 174 15.72 -23.52 -12.21
N PHE A 175 15.22 -23.24 -13.42
CA PHE A 175 14.90 -21.89 -13.86
C PHE A 175 13.84 -21.25 -12.97
N ILE A 176 12.70 -21.92 -12.74
CA ILE A 176 11.60 -21.40 -11.91
C ILE A 176 12.08 -21.11 -10.49
N GLY A 177 12.84 -22.05 -9.89
CA GLY A 177 13.39 -21.85 -8.55
C GLY A 177 14.26 -20.59 -8.47
N ARG A 178 15.21 -20.46 -9.39
CA ARG A 178 16.12 -19.30 -9.43
C ARG A 178 15.39 -17.99 -9.74
N TYR A 179 14.38 -18.04 -10.61
CA TYR A 179 13.55 -16.88 -10.92
C TYR A 179 12.76 -16.43 -9.69
N ARG A 180 12.15 -17.37 -8.95
CA ARG A 180 11.48 -17.08 -7.68
C ARG A 180 12.45 -16.52 -6.63
N ASP A 181 13.69 -16.98 -6.58
CA ASP A 181 14.72 -16.40 -5.72
C ASP A 181 15.01 -14.93 -6.09
N CYS A 182 15.13 -14.61 -7.38
CA CYS A 182 15.30 -13.22 -7.86
C CYS A 182 14.11 -12.32 -7.47
N LEU A 183 12.90 -12.88 -7.45
CA LEU A 183 11.68 -12.19 -7.02
C LEU A 183 11.47 -12.20 -5.49
N LEU A 184 12.40 -12.77 -4.72
CA LEU A 184 12.31 -12.93 -3.27
C LEU A 184 11.08 -13.75 -2.81
N LEU A 185 10.58 -14.63 -3.67
CA LEU A 185 9.43 -15.53 -3.44
C LEU A 185 9.82 -16.88 -2.83
N SER A 186 11.09 -17.04 -2.48
CA SER A 186 11.65 -18.24 -1.85
C SER A 186 11.31 -18.28 -0.37
N ARG A 187 10.78 -19.41 0.13
CA ARG A 187 10.43 -19.57 1.56
C ARG A 187 11.63 -19.39 2.51
N SER A 188 12.83 -19.69 2.01
CA SER A 188 14.09 -19.48 2.73
C SER A 188 14.39 -18.00 2.96
N SER A 189 13.90 -17.11 2.08
CA SER A 189 14.14 -15.67 2.14
C SER A 189 13.49 -15.05 3.39
N PRO A 190 14.23 -14.22 4.15
CA PRO A 190 13.63 -13.46 5.24
C PRO A 190 12.60 -12.45 4.73
N ALA A 191 12.79 -11.90 3.53
CA ALA A 191 11.84 -10.97 2.91
C ALA A 191 10.50 -11.66 2.62
N TYR A 192 10.52 -12.92 2.19
CA TYR A 192 9.30 -13.72 1.99
C TYR A 192 8.48 -13.80 3.27
N ARG A 193 9.11 -14.19 4.39
CA ARG A 193 8.42 -14.36 5.68
C ARG A 193 7.83 -13.04 6.20
N VAL A 194 8.57 -11.94 6.06
CA VAL A 194 8.10 -10.60 6.44
C VAL A 194 6.87 -10.19 5.61
N HIS A 195 6.90 -10.41 4.30
CA HIS A 195 5.79 -10.05 3.43
C HIS A 195 4.58 -10.98 3.60
N LEU A 196 4.80 -12.29 3.77
CA LEU A 196 3.72 -13.24 4.05
C LEU A 196 3.00 -12.87 5.35
N ARG A 197 3.74 -12.54 6.41
CA ARG A 197 3.15 -12.02 7.66
C ARG A 197 2.32 -10.76 7.39
N ALA A 198 2.83 -9.81 6.60
CA ALA A 198 2.11 -8.58 6.27
C ALA A 198 0.82 -8.84 5.45
N LEU A 199 0.84 -9.83 4.55
CA LEU A 199 -0.32 -10.26 3.78
C LEU A 199 -1.39 -10.87 4.68
N LEU A 200 -1.00 -11.73 5.63
CA LEU A 200 -1.94 -12.33 6.60
C LEU A 200 -2.57 -11.28 7.50
N LEU A 201 -1.77 -10.33 8.02
CA LEU A 201 -2.32 -9.21 8.80
C LEU A 201 -3.38 -8.44 8.00
N LEU A 202 -3.08 -8.12 6.74
CA LEU A 202 -4.00 -7.42 5.86
C LEU A 202 -5.26 -8.24 5.55
N GLN A 203 -5.11 -9.54 5.34
CA GLN A 203 -6.22 -10.46 5.08
C GLN A 203 -7.15 -10.54 6.29
N ILE A 204 -6.60 -10.71 7.51
CA ILE A 204 -7.37 -10.70 8.76
C ILE A 204 -8.16 -9.39 8.92
N GLU A 205 -7.52 -8.24 8.65
CA GLU A 205 -8.21 -6.95 8.70
C GLU A 205 -9.34 -6.87 7.69
N ALA A 206 -9.11 -7.33 6.45
CA ALA A 206 -10.11 -7.32 5.38
C ALA A 206 -11.29 -8.24 5.69
N ALA A 207 -11.04 -9.49 6.13
CA ALA A 207 -12.05 -10.45 6.53
C ALA A 207 -12.92 -9.94 7.69
N ALA A 208 -12.29 -9.35 8.72
CA ALA A 208 -13.01 -8.77 9.85
C ALA A 208 -13.88 -7.57 9.44
N GLN A 209 -13.39 -6.71 8.54
CA GLN A 209 -14.16 -5.58 7.99
C GLN A 209 -15.31 -6.03 7.09
N ALA A 210 -15.13 -7.14 6.37
CA ALA A 210 -16.12 -7.72 5.46
C ALA A 210 -17.08 -8.71 6.14
N GLU A 211 -16.88 -8.99 7.43
CA GLU A 211 -17.66 -9.97 8.21
C GLU A 211 -17.60 -11.41 7.64
N GLN A 212 -16.48 -11.77 7.01
CA GLN A 212 -16.27 -13.11 6.44
C GLN A 212 -15.71 -14.08 7.49
N GLU A 213 -16.58 -14.59 8.36
CA GLU A 213 -16.15 -15.50 9.43
C GLU A 213 -15.53 -16.80 8.94
N THR A 214 -15.89 -17.21 7.72
CA THR A 214 -15.32 -18.37 7.05
C THR A 214 -13.87 -18.17 6.67
N HIS A 215 -13.37 -16.93 6.58
CA HIS A 215 -11.99 -16.57 6.18
C HIS A 215 -11.09 -16.18 7.37
N LYS A 216 -11.37 -16.76 8.54
CA LYS A 216 -10.42 -16.75 9.64
C LYS A 216 -9.13 -17.49 9.26
N LEU A 217 -8.06 -17.30 10.02
CA LEU A 217 -6.75 -17.94 9.81
C LEU A 217 -6.83 -19.46 9.60
N THR A 218 -7.87 -20.10 10.15
CA THR A 218 -8.16 -21.53 9.97
C THR A 218 -8.46 -21.95 8.53
N VAL A 219 -8.66 -21.02 7.60
CA VAL A 219 -8.75 -21.32 6.15
C VAL A 219 -7.43 -21.79 5.59
N PHE A 220 -6.32 -21.32 6.15
CA PHE A 220 -5.00 -21.72 5.72
C PHE A 220 -4.60 -23.03 6.40
N ASP A 221 -3.86 -23.85 5.67
CA ASP A 221 -3.23 -25.04 6.20
C ASP A 221 -2.26 -24.66 7.33
N ALA A 222 -2.59 -25.08 8.56
CA ALA A 222 -1.85 -24.71 9.76
C ALA A 222 -0.40 -25.22 9.73
N GLU A 223 -0.16 -26.44 9.22
CA GLU A 223 1.17 -27.02 9.14
C GLU A 223 2.06 -26.20 8.19
N ARG A 224 1.51 -25.80 7.05
CA ARG A 224 2.22 -24.99 6.06
C ARG A 224 2.47 -23.56 6.53
N LEU A 225 1.54 -23.01 7.30
CA LEU A 225 1.69 -21.69 7.88
C LEU A 225 2.81 -21.68 8.94
N GLU A 226 2.86 -22.71 9.78
CA GLU A 226 3.89 -22.89 10.80
C GLU A 226 5.28 -23.13 10.19
N ASP A 227 5.37 -23.93 9.12
CA ASP A 227 6.59 -24.11 8.31
C ASP A 227 7.11 -22.76 7.79
N ALA A 228 6.20 -21.90 7.31
CA ALA A 228 6.58 -20.62 6.71
C ALA A 228 6.92 -19.51 7.73
N LEU A 229 6.22 -19.42 8.88
CA LEU A 229 6.28 -18.26 9.78
C LEU A 229 6.71 -18.55 11.21
N SER A 230 6.95 -19.82 11.58
CA SER A 230 7.11 -20.32 12.95
C SER A 230 5.82 -20.28 13.79
N SER A 231 5.74 -21.17 14.77
CA SER A 231 4.60 -21.29 15.70
C SER A 231 4.33 -19.99 16.48
N ALA A 232 5.38 -19.31 16.97
CA ALA A 232 5.24 -18.06 17.71
C ALA A 232 4.54 -16.94 16.91
N THR A 233 4.88 -16.80 15.63
CA THR A 233 4.21 -15.82 14.74
C THR A 233 2.75 -16.20 14.49
N CYS A 234 2.46 -17.49 14.35
CA CYS A 234 1.08 -17.97 14.15
C CYS A 234 0.20 -17.69 15.38
N GLU A 235 0.74 -17.84 16.60
CA GLU A 235 0.05 -17.44 17.83
C GLU A 235 -0.20 -15.93 17.89
N GLU A 236 0.78 -15.11 17.50
CA GLU A 236 0.61 -13.65 17.43
C GLU A 236 -0.49 -13.26 16.43
N LEU A 237 -0.53 -13.89 15.26
CA LEU A 237 -1.57 -13.68 14.25
C LEU A 237 -2.96 -14.08 14.79
N THR A 238 -3.06 -15.19 15.51
CA THR A 238 -4.32 -15.62 16.15
C THR A 238 -4.80 -14.64 17.21
N LYS A 239 -3.89 -14.06 18.00
CA LYS A 239 -4.22 -13.01 18.97
C LYS A 239 -4.69 -11.74 18.26
N TYR A 240 -3.99 -11.36 17.18
CA TYR A 240 -4.33 -10.20 16.37
C TYR A 240 -5.71 -10.34 15.70
N GLU A 241 -6.03 -11.51 15.16
CA GLU A 241 -7.34 -11.81 14.59
C GLU A 241 -8.48 -11.52 15.58
N LYS A 242 -8.37 -11.99 16.81
CA LYS A 242 -9.39 -11.72 17.86
C LYS A 242 -9.58 -10.23 18.13
N VAL A 243 -8.51 -9.43 18.03
CA VAL A 243 -8.58 -7.97 18.19
C VAL A 243 -9.32 -7.33 17.01
N CYS A 244 -8.99 -7.71 15.77
CA CYS A 244 -9.66 -7.16 14.59
C CYS A 244 -11.16 -7.45 14.56
N TRP A 245 -11.57 -8.67 14.90
CA TRP A 245 -12.99 -9.03 14.97
C TRP A 245 -13.75 -8.24 16.03
N ARG A 246 -13.14 -8.03 17.21
CA ARG A 246 -13.74 -7.21 18.27
C ARG A 246 -13.89 -5.75 17.82
N GLU A 247 -12.87 -5.19 17.19
CA GLU A 247 -12.90 -3.82 16.73
C GLU A 247 -13.91 -3.61 15.58
N ALA A 248 -13.99 -4.57 14.65
CA ALA A 248 -15.01 -4.56 13.61
C ALA A 248 -16.43 -4.66 14.20
N ALA A 249 -16.65 -5.48 15.25
CA ALA A 249 -17.92 -5.50 15.99
C ALA A 249 -18.26 -4.15 16.61
N ARG A 250 -17.29 -3.53 17.29
CA ARG A 250 -17.46 -2.21 17.91
C ARG A 250 -17.82 -1.12 16.89
N LEU A 251 -17.16 -1.12 15.73
CA LEU A 251 -17.45 -0.16 14.66
C LEU A 251 -18.84 -0.37 14.05
N ARG A 252 -19.34 -1.61 14.02
CA ARG A 252 -20.70 -1.93 13.57
C ARG A 252 -21.73 -1.41 14.56
N GLU A 253 -21.55 -1.64 15.86
CA GLU A 253 -22.42 -1.07 16.89
C GLU A 253 -22.52 0.45 16.80
N LEU A 254 -21.39 1.14 16.56
CA LEU A 254 -21.36 2.59 16.38
C LEU A 254 -22.11 3.07 15.12
N LYS A 255 -22.10 2.29 14.03
CA LYS A 255 -22.83 2.62 12.79
C LYS A 255 -24.32 2.26 12.88
N ALA A 256 -24.65 1.19 13.61
CA ALA A 256 -26.00 0.70 13.80
C ALA A 256 -26.76 1.46 14.91
N ALA A 257 -26.04 2.21 15.76
CA ALA A 257 -26.65 3.07 16.76
C ALA A 257 -27.62 4.05 16.06
N PRO A 258 -28.93 4.01 16.38
CA PRO A 258 -29.88 4.92 15.76
C PRO A 258 -29.45 6.35 16.07
N ALA A 259 -29.41 7.18 15.03
CA ALA A 259 -29.29 8.62 15.19
C ALA A 259 -30.47 9.07 16.07
N LEU A 260 -30.22 9.24 17.36
CA LEU A 260 -31.22 9.74 18.30
C LEU A 260 -31.81 11.00 17.67
N PRO A 261 -33.13 11.09 17.51
CA PRO A 261 -33.73 12.33 17.04
C PRO A 261 -33.32 13.41 18.02
N ALA A 262 -32.65 14.44 17.51
CA ALA A 262 -32.39 15.64 18.27
C ALA A 262 -33.75 16.13 18.79
N SER A 263 -33.98 15.88 20.07
CA SER A 263 -35.12 16.35 20.84
C SER A 263 -35.07 17.88 20.85
N SER A 264 -35.64 18.50 19.82
CA SER A 264 -36.11 19.87 19.92
C SER A 264 -37.42 19.82 20.70
N GLY A 265 -37.30 19.97 22.02
CA GLY A 265 -38.44 20.31 22.86
C GLY A 265 -38.92 21.74 22.57
N VAL A 266 -40.11 22.04 23.10
CA VAL A 266 -40.84 23.32 23.14
C VAL A 266 -41.70 23.56 21.89
N ALA A 267 -43.03 23.70 21.93
CA ALA A 267 -44.01 23.74 23.02
C ALA A 267 -45.42 23.46 22.48
N ALA A 268 -46.32 23.16 23.43
CA ALA A 268 -47.74 22.91 23.30
C ALA A 268 -48.53 23.94 22.46
N GLY A 269 -49.57 23.43 21.77
CA GLY A 269 -50.59 24.20 21.08
C GLY A 269 -51.87 23.38 20.98
N GLU A 270 -52.61 23.40 22.07
CA GLU A 270 -53.93 22.81 22.31
C GLU A 270 -55.02 23.44 21.39
N LYS A 271 -55.93 22.63 20.82
CA LYS A 271 -57.42 22.79 20.82
C LYS A 271 -58.18 22.40 19.53
N ASN A 272 -59.32 21.76 19.80
CA ASN A 272 -60.59 21.61 19.05
C ASN A 272 -60.67 20.42 18.07
N ALA A 273 -61.33 19.29 18.39
CA ALA A 273 -62.76 19.04 18.67
C ALA A 273 -63.67 19.07 17.42
N SER A 274 -64.14 17.90 17.00
CA SER A 274 -65.56 17.57 16.77
C SER A 274 -65.68 16.18 16.13
N SER A 275 -66.58 15.38 16.67
CA SER A 275 -66.94 14.04 16.24
C SER A 275 -68.40 14.00 15.78
N SER A 276 -68.70 12.98 14.95
CA SER A 276 -69.99 12.29 14.72
C SER A 276 -70.65 12.52 13.32
N PRO A 277 -71.61 11.68 12.87
CA PRO A 277 -71.41 10.30 12.38
C PRO A 277 -72.19 9.94 11.08
N SER A 278 -71.76 8.89 10.35
CA SER A 278 -72.42 7.83 9.50
C SER A 278 -73.74 8.07 8.69
N PRO A 279 -74.25 7.14 7.82
CA PRO A 279 -73.69 6.00 7.04
C PRO A 279 -74.06 6.10 5.51
N THR A 280 -73.61 5.27 4.55
CA THR A 280 -74.22 3.97 4.15
C THR A 280 -73.63 3.48 2.80
N ALA A 281 -73.31 2.18 2.72
CA ALA A 281 -73.20 1.25 1.57
C ALA A 281 -72.38 1.62 0.31
N GLY A 282 -71.57 0.76 -0.29
CA GLY A 282 -71.26 -0.65 -0.08
C GLY A 282 -70.25 -1.16 -1.12
N THR A 283 -69.70 -2.36 -0.85
CA THR A 283 -69.10 -3.32 -1.82
C THR A 283 -67.63 -3.11 -2.26
N THR A 284 -66.75 -3.91 -1.63
CA THR A 284 -65.65 -4.76 -2.18
C THR A 284 -65.12 -4.48 -3.60
N MET A 285 -63.83 -4.53 -3.95
CA MET A 285 -62.66 -5.24 -3.38
C MET A 285 -61.35 -4.71 -4.05
N THR A 286 -60.26 -4.70 -3.27
CA THR A 286 -58.84 -4.99 -3.61
C THR A 286 -58.01 -4.26 -4.70
N HIS A 287 -56.88 -3.75 -4.19
CA HIS A 287 -55.50 -3.76 -4.72
C HIS A 287 -54.91 -2.57 -5.54
N THR A 288 -54.05 -1.83 -4.81
CA THR A 288 -52.67 -1.45 -5.18
C THR A 288 -52.46 -0.23 -6.11
N SER A 289 -52.42 0.94 -5.46
CA SER A 289 -51.43 2.05 -5.63
C SER A 289 -50.03 1.57 -6.07
N GLN A 290 -49.17 2.30 -6.78
CA GLN A 290 -49.08 3.71 -7.14
C GLN A 290 -47.89 3.83 -8.12
N SER A 291 -47.99 4.76 -9.08
CA SER A 291 -46.89 5.32 -9.87
C SER A 291 -46.46 6.68 -9.23
N PRO A 292 -45.58 7.49 -9.84
CA PRO A 292 -44.12 7.45 -9.80
C PRO A 292 -43.54 8.72 -9.10
N GLY A 293 -42.23 8.75 -8.81
CA GLY A 293 -41.61 9.96 -8.29
C GLY A 293 -40.08 9.94 -8.29
N ALA A 294 -39.49 10.62 -9.26
CA ALA A 294 -38.07 10.96 -9.30
C ALA A 294 -37.71 11.83 -8.08
N VAL A 295 -36.66 11.43 -7.35
CA VAL A 295 -36.02 12.28 -6.33
C VAL A 295 -34.51 12.28 -6.56
N GLU A 296 -34.11 13.39 -7.16
CA GLU A 296 -32.87 14.14 -7.01
C GLU A 296 -32.09 13.82 -5.70
N SER A 297 -30.95 13.13 -5.81
CA SER A 297 -30.03 12.94 -4.68
C SER A 297 -28.84 13.89 -4.78
N ARG A 298 -29.04 15.08 -4.21
CA ARG A 298 -27.99 16.05 -3.89
C ARG A 298 -27.68 15.96 -2.39
N ARG A 299 -26.67 15.18 -2.01
CA ARG A 299 -25.89 15.32 -0.76
C ARG A 299 -24.46 14.94 -1.12
N GLY A 300 -23.51 15.87 -1.15
CA GLY A 300 -23.02 16.55 0.04
C GLY A 300 -21.77 15.81 0.48
N ALA A 301 -20.64 16.13 -0.15
CA ALA A 301 -19.31 15.63 0.19
C ALA A 301 -18.93 16.13 1.59
N ALA A 302 -19.33 15.39 2.62
CA ALA A 302 -18.73 15.51 3.93
C ALA A 302 -17.46 14.65 3.90
N ALA A 303 -16.32 15.33 3.92
CA ALA A 303 -15.03 14.72 4.19
C ALA A 303 -15.12 14.02 5.56
N VAL A 304 -15.39 12.71 5.54
CA VAL A 304 -15.17 11.86 6.70
C VAL A 304 -13.66 11.74 6.84
N THR A 305 -13.09 12.63 7.64
CA THR A 305 -11.79 12.40 8.26
C THR A 305 -11.92 11.12 9.08
N SER A 306 -11.51 10.01 8.50
CA SER A 306 -11.39 8.75 9.21
C SER A 306 -10.22 8.89 10.19
N HIS A 307 -10.53 9.30 11.40
CA HIS A 307 -9.69 9.05 12.57
C HIS A 307 -9.67 7.55 12.81
N PHE A 308 -8.81 6.83 12.08
CA PHE A 308 -8.42 5.48 12.46
C PHE A 308 -7.33 5.59 13.53
N ALA A 309 -7.74 5.28 14.75
CA ALA A 309 -6.85 4.95 15.85
C ALA A 309 -6.19 3.58 15.57
N GLY A 310 -5.23 3.59 14.64
CA GLY A 310 -4.16 2.60 14.50
C GLY A 310 -2.85 3.29 14.88
N LEU A 311 -2.67 3.55 16.17
CA LEU A 311 -1.42 4.03 16.76
C LEU A 311 -0.70 2.78 17.28
N SER A 312 0.54 2.45 16.91
CA SER A 312 1.65 3.33 17.26
C SER A 312 3.04 2.98 16.67
N ASP A 313 3.22 2.13 15.66
CA ASP A 313 4.60 1.83 15.22
C ASP A 313 5.26 2.99 14.46
N TRP A 314 4.53 3.68 13.57
CA TRP A 314 5.12 4.81 12.83
C TRP A 314 5.42 6.03 13.73
N ARG A 315 4.63 6.24 14.79
CA ARG A 315 4.90 7.31 15.77
C ARG A 315 6.09 6.95 16.64
N TRP A 316 6.26 5.69 17.01
CA TRP A 316 7.48 5.24 17.68
C TRP A 316 8.71 5.41 16.80
N HIS A 317 8.61 5.12 15.50
CA HIS A 317 9.70 5.36 14.55
C HIS A 317 9.94 6.85 14.33
N ALA A 318 8.90 7.68 14.23
CA ALA A 318 9.02 9.12 14.10
C ALA A 318 9.61 9.77 15.37
N ILE A 319 9.26 9.28 16.56
CA ILE A 319 9.83 9.72 17.84
C ILE A 319 11.29 9.29 17.94
N ARG A 320 11.63 8.04 17.59
CA ARG A 320 13.04 7.59 17.55
C ARG A 320 13.87 8.40 16.56
N ILE A 321 13.36 8.66 15.36
CA ILE A 321 14.02 9.50 14.36
C ILE A 321 14.15 10.94 14.88
N SER A 322 13.12 11.49 15.51
CA SER A 322 13.16 12.84 16.09
C SER A 322 14.16 12.94 17.24
N ILE A 323 14.27 11.90 18.09
CA ILE A 323 15.28 11.82 19.15
C ILE A 323 16.68 11.72 18.55
N LEU A 324 16.88 10.92 17.49
CA LEU A 324 18.17 10.81 16.82
C LEU A 324 18.58 12.13 16.14
N ILE A 325 17.63 12.83 15.53
CA ILE A 325 17.87 14.16 14.95
C ILE A 325 18.17 15.17 16.06
N LEU A 326 17.42 15.18 17.15
CA LEU A 326 17.68 16.06 18.30
C LEU A 326 19.05 15.77 18.92
N LEU A 327 19.43 14.49 19.06
CA LEU A 327 20.72 14.06 19.56
C LEU A 327 21.84 14.52 18.61
N ALA A 328 21.66 14.35 17.29
CA ALA A 328 22.62 14.81 16.29
C ALA A 328 22.77 16.34 16.31
N VAL A 329 21.67 17.09 16.48
CA VAL A 329 21.67 18.54 16.62
C VAL A 329 22.36 18.96 17.92
N LEU A 330 22.08 18.30 19.05
CA LEU A 330 22.74 18.56 20.33
C LEU A 330 24.23 18.25 20.28
N VAL A 331 24.64 17.14 19.65
CA VAL A 331 26.06 16.82 19.43
C VAL A 331 26.71 17.87 18.54
N ARG A 332 26.04 18.36 17.50
CA ARG A 332 26.55 19.42 16.63
C ARG A 332 26.65 20.78 17.37
N PHE A 333 25.69 21.07 18.25
CA PHE A 333 25.68 22.28 19.08
C PHE A 333 26.63 22.20 20.28
N ALA A 334 26.96 21.01 20.78
CA ALA A 334 27.96 20.82 21.84
C ALA A 334 29.38 20.75 21.28
N SER A 335 29.58 20.13 20.12
CA SER A 335 30.90 20.02 19.47
C SER A 335 31.45 21.36 18.99
N GLY A 336 30.61 22.32 18.59
CA GLY A 336 31.05 23.66 18.20
C GLY A 336 31.70 24.46 19.34
N PRO A 337 31.01 24.69 20.47
CA PRO A 337 31.55 25.36 21.65
C PRO A 337 32.65 24.56 22.32
N LEU A 338 32.55 23.22 22.38
CA LEU A 338 33.58 22.37 22.99
C LEU A 338 34.87 22.37 22.16
N ALA A 339 34.79 22.34 20.82
CA ALA A 339 35.96 22.49 19.95
C ALA A 339 36.58 23.89 20.03
N ARG A 340 35.77 24.95 20.19
CA ARG A 340 36.28 26.31 20.43
C ARG A 340 36.94 26.44 21.81
N ALA A 341 36.36 25.84 22.85
CA ALA A 341 36.91 25.85 24.20
C ALA A 341 38.23 25.06 24.30
N LEU A 342 38.32 23.90 23.64
CA LEU A 342 39.55 23.11 23.52
C LEU A 342 40.64 23.87 22.73
N LYS A 343 40.25 24.56 21.65
CA LYS A 343 41.20 25.35 20.86
C LYS A 343 41.71 26.57 21.63
N SER A 344 40.87 27.22 22.46
CA SER A 344 41.32 28.29 23.35
C SER A 344 42.20 27.77 24.50
N ALA A 345 41.88 26.60 25.08
CA ALA A 345 42.71 26.00 26.13
C ALA A 345 44.10 25.58 25.61
N LEU A 346 44.16 25.04 24.38
CA LEU A 346 45.42 24.69 23.70
C LEU A 346 46.23 25.93 23.28
N GLN A 347 45.59 27.05 22.95
CA GLN A 347 46.30 28.31 22.66
C GLN A 347 46.87 28.97 23.93
N VAL A 348 46.23 28.79 25.09
CA VAL A 348 46.75 29.28 26.38
C VAL A 348 47.96 28.45 26.86
N THR A 349 48.01 27.16 26.56
CA THR A 349 49.19 26.34 26.92
C THR A 349 50.39 26.57 25.99
N HIS A 350 50.16 26.85 24.71
CA HIS A 350 51.26 27.15 23.78
C HIS A 350 51.91 28.52 23.99
N THR A 351 51.17 29.53 24.46
CA THR A 351 51.71 30.88 24.72
C THR A 351 52.51 30.97 26.03
N ALA A 352 52.27 30.07 27.00
CA ALA A 352 53.07 29.96 28.21
C ALA A 352 54.46 29.34 27.96
N GLN A 353 54.61 28.49 26.94
CA GLN A 353 55.88 27.83 26.62
C GLN A 353 56.81 28.68 25.73
N THR A 354 56.27 29.66 25.00
CA THR A 354 57.10 30.59 24.21
C THR A 354 57.71 31.70 25.05
N ARG A 355 57.10 32.08 26.18
CA ARG A 355 57.60 33.15 27.07
C ARG A 355 58.70 32.69 28.05
N ARG A 356 58.96 31.38 28.16
CA ARG A 356 60.04 30.80 28.98
C ARG A 356 61.37 30.64 28.23
N ARG A 357 61.42 30.89 26.91
CA ARG A 357 62.66 30.83 26.11
C ARG A 357 63.34 32.19 25.89
N THR A 358 62.78 33.27 26.42
CA THR A 358 63.35 34.63 26.32
C THR A 358 63.91 35.18 27.64
N LEU A 359 64.11 34.32 28.66
CA LEU A 359 64.78 34.66 29.93
C LEU A 359 65.93 33.71 30.24
N THR A 360 66.60 33.23 29.20
CA THR A 360 67.94 32.62 29.29
C THR A 360 68.79 33.18 28.17
N LEU A 361 69.22 34.41 28.35
CA LEU A 361 70.43 34.99 27.76
C LEU A 361 71.01 35.96 28.78
#